data_AF-A0A414DCH6-F1
#
_entry.id   AF-A0A414DCH6-F1
#
_cell.length_a   1.000
_cell.length_b   1.000
_cell.length_c   1.000
_cell.angle_alpha   90.00
_cell.angle_beta   90.00
_cell.angle_gamma   90.00
#
_symmetry.space_group_name_H-M   'P 1'
#
loop_
_entity.id
_entity.type
_entity.pdbx_description
1 polymer ?
#
loop_
_entity_poly.entity_id
_entity_poly.type
_entity_poly.pdbx_seq_one_letter_code
_entity_poly.pdbx_strand_id
1 'polypeptide(L)'
;MKHFIRLKLRKLTAASLTFIMAATFAVPFFAYPDWLMADTQDDLDAVNKQLEELRNKQSELNASYGELNEKLSASGEKLSSIEDAVNAKQSEIDATNIQVADMQAEIDQQYAAMKLRIQFMYENNNATILSTLLSAESLSDLLSKSEYIQQISNYDHQKMQELSDLLASLKETQAKLEQEMAELVTLKDDASREADNFAALLSQCQTELDTTSDSITDAEALALEYEKQIEQEMLERQRREMEALEAARKAQEEADKANNSGNSSNTGGNSSSGSAMVDQNALNNVLKNHTAEDVAMLAAIIECEAGNQSYEGKCAVGSVVINRVADPRFANSISGVIYAPYQFSPVASGRFAIVLARGANAACTQAAIDVLNGHININALYFHVYDSSVDVGGTVIGDHVFY
;
A
#
# COMPACT_ATOMS: atom_id res chain seq x y z
N MET A 1 -33.28 -34.53 37.00
CA MET A 1 -33.77 -33.17 36.67
C MET A 1 -32.67 -32.51 35.86
N LYS A 2 -32.81 -32.42 34.54
CA LYS A 2 -33.42 -31.28 33.83
C LYS A 2 -32.69 -29.95 34.13
N HIS A 3 -31.96 -29.48 33.11
CA HIS A 3 -31.98 -28.11 32.54
C HIS A 3 -30.72 -27.22 32.59
N PHE A 4 -30.30 -26.85 31.35
CA PHE A 4 -29.71 -25.58 30.87
C PHE A 4 -28.29 -25.22 31.39
N ILE A 5 -27.30 -24.84 30.57
CA ILE A 5 -27.33 -23.79 29.53
C ILE A 5 -26.37 -24.16 28.37
N ARG A 6 -26.91 -24.18 27.14
CA ARG A 6 -26.13 -24.05 25.89
C ARG A 6 -25.96 -22.56 25.62
N LEU A 7 -24.73 -22.06 25.45
CA LEU A 7 -24.50 -20.74 24.86
C LEU A 7 -23.72 -20.88 23.54
N LYS A 8 -24.23 -20.15 22.55
CA LYS A 8 -23.90 -20.22 21.14
C LYS A 8 -22.60 -19.46 20.84
N LEU A 9 -21.66 -20.10 20.14
CA LEU A 9 -20.65 -19.41 19.33
C LEU A 9 -20.62 -20.04 17.93
N ARG A 10 -21.73 -19.87 17.21
CA ARG A 10 -21.82 -20.06 15.75
C ARG A 10 -22.47 -18.79 15.23
N LYS A 11 -21.71 -18.00 14.47
CA LYS A 11 -22.08 -16.91 13.55
C LYS A 11 -21.06 -15.77 13.64
N LEU A 12 -19.89 -15.91 12.99
CA LEU A 12 -19.06 -14.77 12.60
C LEU A 12 -17.94 -15.13 11.61
N THR A 13 -18.20 -16.01 10.64
CA THR A 13 -17.27 -16.27 9.52
C THR A 13 -18.05 -16.74 8.29
N ALA A 14 -18.95 -15.90 7.77
CA ALA A 14 -19.62 -16.16 6.49
C ALA A 14 -20.33 -14.89 6.01
N ALA A 15 -19.58 -13.82 5.74
CA ALA A 15 -20.14 -12.61 5.13
C ALA A 15 -19.05 -11.77 4.45
N SER A 16 -18.23 -12.37 3.60
CA SER A 16 -17.47 -11.66 2.57
C SER A 16 -16.96 -12.67 1.54
N LEU A 17 -16.89 -12.26 0.28
CA LEU A 17 -16.42 -13.03 -0.88
C LEU A 17 -17.36 -14.12 -1.42
N THR A 18 -18.48 -13.69 -1.97
CA THR A 18 -19.10 -14.39 -3.12
C THR A 18 -19.51 -13.37 -4.17
N PHE A 19 -18.56 -12.81 -4.90
CA PHE A 19 -18.82 -12.25 -6.24
C PHE A 19 -17.53 -12.04 -7.04
N ILE A 20 -16.92 -13.12 -7.54
CA ILE A 20 -16.02 -13.03 -8.69
C ILE A 20 -16.43 -14.16 -9.62
N MET A 21 -17.47 -13.90 -10.40
CA MET A 21 -17.90 -14.77 -11.47
C MET A 21 -17.07 -14.43 -12.70
N ALA A 22 -16.38 -15.45 -13.20
CA ALA A 22 -15.61 -15.42 -14.43
C ALA A 22 -16.42 -14.86 -15.61
N ALA A 23 -15.82 -13.96 -16.37
CA ALA A 23 -16.28 -13.57 -17.69
C ALA A 23 -15.09 -13.63 -18.65
N THR A 24 -14.81 -14.85 -19.11
CA THR A 24 -14.02 -15.09 -20.32
C THR A 24 -14.87 -14.67 -21.53
N PHE A 25 -14.45 -13.68 -22.29
CA PHE A 25 -15.00 -13.43 -23.62
C PHE A 25 -13.85 -13.38 -24.63
N ALA A 26 -13.75 -14.48 -25.39
CA ALA A 26 -13.03 -14.53 -26.65
C ALA A 26 -13.85 -13.79 -27.72
N VAL A 27 -13.22 -12.96 -28.54
CA VAL A 27 -13.88 -12.26 -29.65
C VAL A 27 -13.30 -12.78 -30.98
N PRO A 28 -14.16 -13.08 -32.00
CA PRO A 28 -13.72 -13.66 -33.26
C PRO A 28 -13.29 -12.61 -34.30
N PHE A 29 -12.32 -13.01 -35.11
CA PHE A 29 -11.70 -12.31 -36.24
C PHE A 29 -12.64 -12.14 -37.45
N PHE A 30 -12.94 -10.92 -37.93
CA PHE A 30 -13.49 -10.64 -39.27
C PHE A 30 -13.20 -9.20 -39.81
N ALA A 31 -12.63 -9.16 -41.02
CA ALA A 31 -12.56 -8.16 -42.12
C ALA A 31 -12.85 -6.64 -41.93
N TYR A 32 -11.94 -5.81 -42.49
CA TYR A 32 -11.86 -4.33 -42.52
C TYR A 32 -12.79 -3.61 -43.54
N PRO A 33 -13.41 -2.46 -43.18
CA PRO A 33 -13.10 -1.15 -43.82
C PRO A 33 -13.21 0.11 -42.89
N ASP A 34 -12.36 1.14 -43.07
CA ASP A 34 -12.48 2.56 -42.60
C ASP A 34 -12.89 2.89 -41.14
N TRP A 35 -13.08 1.89 -40.27
CA TRP A 35 -13.52 1.98 -38.87
C TRP A 35 -12.41 1.67 -37.85
N LEU A 36 -11.16 1.51 -38.29
CA LEU A 36 -10.09 0.94 -37.45
C LEU A 36 -9.71 1.81 -36.25
N MET A 37 -9.69 3.14 -36.42
CA MET A 37 -9.30 4.07 -35.34
C MET A 37 -10.29 4.12 -34.17
N ALA A 38 -11.57 3.79 -34.38
CA ALA A 38 -12.55 3.78 -33.28
C ALA A 38 -12.34 2.54 -32.39
N ASP A 39 -12.13 1.38 -33.01
CA ASP A 39 -11.94 0.11 -32.29
C ASP A 39 -10.64 0.14 -31.45
N THR A 40 -9.52 0.61 -32.01
CA THR A 40 -8.24 0.67 -31.29
C THR A 40 -8.22 1.72 -30.18
N GLN A 41 -8.99 2.80 -30.33
CA GLN A 41 -9.12 3.84 -29.29
C GLN A 41 -10.05 3.39 -28.16
N ASP A 42 -11.17 2.73 -28.49
CA ASP A 42 -12.06 2.13 -27.49
C ASP A 42 -11.34 1.00 -26.72
N ASP A 43 -10.51 0.20 -27.40
CA ASP A 43 -9.65 -0.81 -26.77
C ASP A 43 -8.61 -0.19 -25.84
N LEU A 44 -7.98 0.91 -26.24
CA LEU A 44 -7.02 1.65 -25.40
C LEU A 44 -7.69 2.24 -24.15
N ASP A 45 -8.88 2.82 -24.30
CA ASP A 45 -9.65 3.35 -23.17
C ASP A 45 -10.11 2.23 -22.22
N ALA A 46 -10.47 1.06 -22.75
CA ALA A 46 -10.80 -0.12 -21.96
C ALA A 46 -9.59 -0.63 -21.16
N VAL A 47 -8.41 -0.72 -21.79
CA VAL A 47 -7.17 -1.11 -21.12
C VAL A 47 -6.74 -0.09 -20.07
N ASN A 48 -6.83 1.21 -20.35
CA ASN A 48 -6.51 2.27 -19.38
C ASN A 48 -7.43 2.22 -18.15
N LYS A 49 -8.72 1.94 -18.34
CA LYS A 49 -9.66 1.74 -17.24
C LYS A 49 -9.29 0.50 -16.39
N GLN A 50 -8.94 -0.60 -17.04
CA GLN A 50 -8.45 -1.79 -16.32
C GLN A 50 -7.16 -1.48 -15.55
N LEU A 51 -6.26 -0.68 -16.10
CA LEU A 51 -5.04 -0.24 -15.44
C LEU A 51 -5.35 0.54 -14.15
N GLU A 52 -6.31 1.45 -14.19
CA GLU A 52 -6.75 2.22 -13.02
C GLU A 52 -7.34 1.31 -11.94
N GLU A 53 -8.21 0.36 -12.33
CA GLU A 53 -8.79 -0.63 -11.42
C GLU A 53 -7.70 -1.52 -10.78
N LEU A 54 -6.72 -1.99 -11.56
CA LEU A 54 -5.60 -2.80 -11.07
C LEU A 54 -4.69 -2.00 -10.14
N ARG A 55 -4.38 -0.74 -10.45
CA ARG A 55 -3.57 0.14 -9.58
C ARG A 55 -4.28 0.48 -8.27
N ASN A 56 -5.58 0.71 -8.31
CA ASN A 56 -6.38 0.88 -7.09
C ASN A 56 -6.35 -0.38 -6.23
N LYS A 57 -6.55 -1.55 -6.85
CA LYS A 57 -6.43 -2.84 -6.17
C LYS A 57 -5.03 -3.06 -5.57
N GLN A 58 -3.96 -2.72 -6.29
CA GLN A 58 -2.59 -2.79 -5.78
C GLN A 58 -2.38 -1.90 -4.54
N SER A 59 -2.95 -0.69 -4.56
CA SER A 59 -2.91 0.23 -3.41
C SER A 59 -3.63 -0.34 -2.18
N GLU A 60 -4.84 -0.89 -2.38
CA GLU A 60 -5.61 -1.54 -1.32
C GLU A 60 -4.88 -2.75 -0.72
N LEU A 61 -4.29 -3.61 -1.57
CA LEU A 61 -3.50 -4.74 -1.11
C LEU A 61 -2.26 -4.28 -0.31
N ASN A 62 -1.55 -3.26 -0.77
CA ASN A 62 -0.40 -2.70 -0.04
C ASN A 62 -0.80 -2.15 1.33
N ALA A 63 -1.94 -1.47 1.43
CA ALA A 63 -2.46 -1.00 2.71
C ALA A 63 -2.80 -2.18 3.64
N SER A 64 -3.47 -3.22 3.13
CA SER A 64 -3.78 -4.43 3.89
C SER A 64 -2.53 -5.19 4.32
N TYR A 65 -1.51 -5.27 3.46
CA TYR A 65 -0.21 -5.86 3.77
C TYR A 65 0.47 -5.13 4.93
N GLY A 66 0.48 -3.80 4.91
CA GLY A 66 1.00 -2.97 6.00
C GLY A 66 0.30 -3.24 7.32
N GLU A 67 -1.04 -3.26 7.32
CA GLU A 67 -1.84 -3.54 8.52
C GLU A 67 -1.62 -4.97 9.06
N LEU A 68 -1.55 -5.97 8.16
CA LEU A 68 -1.24 -7.35 8.54
C LEU A 68 0.16 -7.48 9.14
N ASN A 69 1.15 -6.78 8.58
CA ASN A 69 2.51 -6.79 9.08
C ASN A 69 2.62 -6.13 10.46
N GLU A 70 1.88 -5.04 10.69
CA GLU A 70 1.78 -4.41 12.01
C GLU A 70 1.14 -5.34 13.05
N LYS A 71 0.02 -5.99 12.69
CA LYS A 71 -0.63 -7.00 13.54
C LYS A 71 0.27 -8.18 13.84
N LEU A 72 1.02 -8.68 12.86
CA LEU A 72 1.97 -9.78 13.03
C LEU A 72 3.09 -9.39 14.00
N SER A 73 3.62 -8.16 13.88
CA SER A 73 4.64 -7.62 14.79
C SER A 73 4.10 -7.51 16.22
N ALA A 74 2.91 -6.95 16.39
CA ALA A 74 2.24 -6.85 17.69
C ALA A 74 1.94 -8.23 18.30
N SER A 75 1.55 -9.22 17.50
CA SER A 75 1.40 -10.61 17.96
C SER A 75 2.74 -11.23 18.37
N GLY A 76 3.83 -10.93 17.66
CA GLY A 76 5.18 -11.35 18.05
C GLY A 76 5.62 -10.78 19.41
N GLU A 77 5.37 -9.50 19.67
CA GLU A 77 5.63 -8.88 20.98
C GLU A 77 4.80 -9.50 22.11
N LYS A 78 3.51 -9.76 21.86
CA LYS A 78 2.65 -10.47 22.81
C LYS A 78 3.16 -11.89 23.08
N LEU A 79 3.62 -12.60 22.05
CA LEU A 79 4.15 -13.95 22.22
C LEU A 79 5.39 -13.93 23.11
N SER A 80 6.30 -12.97 22.89
CA SER A 80 7.50 -12.80 23.72
C SER A 80 7.14 -12.51 25.19
N SER A 81 6.18 -11.60 25.43
CA SER A 81 5.79 -11.26 26.81
C SER A 81 5.07 -12.41 27.52
N ILE A 82 4.26 -13.19 26.80
CA ILE A 82 3.65 -14.41 27.33
C ILE A 82 4.72 -15.46 27.63
N GLU A 83 5.73 -15.61 26.76
CA GLU A 83 6.83 -16.56 26.97
C GLU A 83 7.67 -16.21 28.21
N ASP A 84 7.96 -14.93 28.42
CA ASP A 84 8.60 -14.44 29.65
C ASP A 84 7.76 -14.73 30.89
N ALA A 85 6.44 -14.50 30.82
CA ALA A 85 5.51 -14.79 31.91
C ALA A 85 5.42 -16.29 32.23
N VAL A 86 5.41 -17.15 31.20
CA VAL A 86 5.46 -18.62 31.36
C VAL A 86 6.75 -19.04 32.06
N ASN A 87 7.90 -18.51 31.64
CA ASN A 87 9.19 -18.85 32.25
C ASN A 87 9.27 -18.39 33.70
N ALA A 88 8.79 -17.19 34.01
CA ALA A 88 8.73 -16.68 35.38
C ALA A 88 7.83 -17.56 36.27
N LYS A 89 6.64 -17.91 35.77
CA LYS A 89 5.71 -18.80 36.49
C LYS A 89 6.24 -20.20 36.68
N GLN A 90 6.94 -20.76 35.69
CA GLN A 90 7.62 -22.04 35.83
C GLN A 90 8.67 -22.00 36.95
N SER A 91 9.45 -20.92 37.04
CA SER A 91 10.41 -20.74 38.13
C SER A 91 9.73 -20.58 39.50
N GLU A 92 8.57 -19.92 39.58
CA GLU A 92 7.77 -19.84 40.81
C GLU A 92 7.23 -21.21 41.23
N ILE A 93 6.81 -22.05 40.26
CA ILE A 93 6.36 -23.43 40.52
C ILE A 93 7.52 -24.25 41.08
N ASP A 94 8.69 -24.19 40.46
CA ASP A 94 9.86 -24.95 40.88
C ASP A 94 10.30 -24.56 42.30
N ALA A 95 10.33 -23.26 42.61
CA ALA A 95 10.62 -22.76 43.95
C ALA A 95 9.55 -23.21 44.96
N THR A 96 8.27 -23.14 44.60
CA THR A 96 7.16 -23.60 45.44
C THR A 96 7.28 -25.09 45.73
N ASN A 97 7.58 -25.92 44.72
CA ASN A 97 7.77 -27.36 44.87
C ASN A 97 8.92 -27.72 45.82
N ILE A 98 10.00 -26.95 45.82
CA ILE A 98 11.10 -27.10 46.80
C ILE A 98 10.58 -26.79 48.21
N GLN A 99 9.86 -25.68 48.39
CA GLN A 99 9.25 -25.34 49.67
C GLN A 99 8.25 -26.41 50.14
N VAL A 100 7.50 -27.03 49.22
CA VAL A 100 6.61 -28.15 49.55
C VAL A 100 7.40 -29.33 50.09
N ALA A 101 8.52 -29.69 49.46
CA ALA A 101 9.36 -30.78 49.91
C ALA A 101 9.96 -30.50 51.31
N ASP A 102 10.43 -29.27 51.54
CA ASP A 102 10.97 -28.84 52.84
C ASP A 102 9.88 -28.83 53.92
N MET A 103 8.71 -28.28 53.62
CA MET A 103 7.56 -28.28 54.53
C MET A 103 7.07 -29.70 54.84
N GLN A 104 7.09 -30.60 53.86
CA GLN A 104 6.73 -32.01 54.09
C GLN A 104 7.72 -32.68 55.05
N ALA A 105 9.02 -32.41 54.92
CA ALA A 105 10.02 -32.91 55.85
C ALA A 105 9.84 -32.35 57.27
N GLU A 106 9.48 -31.06 57.40
CA GLU A 106 9.18 -30.45 58.69
C GLU A 106 7.91 -31.02 59.31
N ILE A 107 6.87 -31.25 58.50
CA ILE A 107 5.63 -31.93 58.92
C ILE A 107 5.93 -33.33 59.44
N ASP A 108 6.77 -34.09 58.75
CA ASP A 108 7.15 -35.44 59.18
C ASP A 108 7.89 -35.42 60.52
N GLN A 109 8.77 -34.44 60.74
CA GLN A 109 9.43 -34.22 62.03
C GLN A 109 8.44 -33.83 63.14
N GLN A 110 7.57 -32.84 62.88
CA GLN A 110 6.54 -32.38 63.80
C GLN A 110 5.60 -33.53 64.18
N TYR A 111 5.18 -34.32 63.21
CA TYR A 111 4.30 -35.48 63.42
C TYR A 111 4.99 -36.55 64.28
N ALA A 112 6.27 -36.85 64.02
CA ALA A 112 7.04 -37.78 64.84
C ALA A 112 7.21 -37.27 66.29
N ALA A 113 7.50 -35.98 66.46
CA ALA A 113 7.62 -35.35 67.78
C ALA A 113 6.28 -35.35 68.53
N MET A 114 5.19 -35.00 67.85
CA MET A 114 3.82 -35.02 68.38
C MET A 114 3.42 -36.43 68.81
N LYS A 115 3.75 -37.45 68.00
CA LYS A 115 3.51 -38.86 68.35
C LYS A 115 4.25 -39.26 69.62
N LEU A 116 5.54 -38.90 69.73
CA LEU A 116 6.32 -39.16 70.95
C LEU A 116 5.73 -38.42 72.17
N ARG A 117 5.28 -37.18 71.99
CA ARG A 117 4.67 -36.35 73.04
C ARG A 117 3.35 -36.93 73.53
N ILE A 118 2.46 -37.34 72.61
CA ILE A 118 1.20 -37.99 72.93
C ILE A 118 1.45 -39.33 73.61
N GLN A 119 2.40 -40.12 73.11
CA GLN A 119 2.80 -41.39 73.73
C GLN A 119 3.29 -41.17 75.16
N PHE A 120 4.18 -40.21 75.40
CA PHE A 120 4.68 -39.85 76.72
C PHE A 120 3.55 -39.40 77.65
N MET A 121 2.65 -38.54 77.16
CA MET A 121 1.48 -38.06 77.93
C MET A 121 0.53 -39.21 78.31
N TYR A 122 0.36 -40.20 77.43
CA TYR A 122 -0.50 -41.35 77.67
C TYR A 122 0.14 -42.38 78.61
N GLU A 123 1.43 -42.69 78.41
CA GLU A 123 2.20 -43.63 79.24
C GLU A 123 2.42 -43.06 80.65
N ASN A 124 2.63 -41.74 80.76
CA ASN A 124 2.74 -41.02 82.03
C ASN A 124 1.42 -40.35 82.45
N ASN A 125 0.30 -41.01 82.14
CA ASN A 125 -1.12 -40.67 82.33
C ASN A 125 -1.47 -39.60 83.38
N ASN A 126 -2.66 -38.99 83.26
CA ASN A 126 -3.37 -38.07 84.18
C ASN A 126 -3.15 -38.23 85.69
N ALA A 127 -2.81 -39.43 86.17
CA ALA A 127 -2.34 -39.64 87.53
C ALA A 127 -1.16 -38.71 87.89
N THR A 128 -0.24 -38.46 86.96
CA THR A 128 0.93 -37.58 87.15
C THR A 128 0.55 -36.11 87.13
N ILE A 129 -0.40 -35.67 86.30
CA ILE A 129 -0.90 -34.29 86.29
C ILE A 129 -1.69 -34.00 87.57
N LEU A 130 -2.62 -34.88 87.92
CA LEU A 130 -3.42 -34.76 89.14
C LEU A 130 -2.55 -34.92 90.39
N SER A 131 -1.57 -35.84 90.39
CA SER A 131 -0.63 -35.98 91.51
C SER A 131 0.32 -34.80 91.62
N THR A 132 0.77 -34.21 90.50
CA THR A 132 1.65 -33.03 90.50
C THR A 132 0.93 -31.80 91.04
N LEU A 133 -0.37 -31.64 90.72
CA LEU A 133 -1.25 -30.64 91.32
C LEU A 133 -1.50 -30.93 92.82
N LEU A 134 -1.79 -32.18 93.18
CA LEU A 134 -2.05 -32.58 94.58
C LEU A 134 -0.78 -32.59 95.46
N SER A 135 0.42 -32.64 94.87
CA SER A 135 1.70 -32.57 95.57
C SER A 135 2.21 -31.14 95.77
N ALA A 136 1.44 -30.10 95.40
CA ALA A 136 1.85 -28.72 95.57
C ALA A 136 1.99 -28.35 97.05
N GLU A 137 3.11 -27.70 97.43
CA GLU A 137 3.41 -27.37 98.83
C GLU A 137 2.68 -26.10 99.31
N SER A 138 2.19 -25.27 98.38
CA SER A 138 1.46 -24.03 98.67
C SER A 138 0.44 -23.69 97.58
N LEU A 139 -0.50 -22.78 97.88
CA LEU A 139 -1.47 -22.28 96.88
C LEU A 139 -0.80 -21.57 95.70
N SER A 140 0.34 -20.90 95.94
CA SER A 140 1.15 -20.24 94.90
C SER A 140 1.80 -21.27 93.96
N ASP A 141 2.30 -22.37 94.54
CA ASP A 141 2.89 -23.49 93.80
C ASP A 141 1.83 -24.26 92.98
N LEU A 142 0.64 -24.47 93.56
CA LEU A 142 -0.52 -25.04 92.86
C LEU A 142 -0.92 -24.20 91.64
N LEU A 143 -1.04 -22.88 91.81
CA LEU A 143 -1.40 -21.97 90.71
C LEU A 143 -0.35 -22.01 89.60
N SER A 144 0.93 -21.97 89.97
CA SER A 144 2.04 -22.01 89.02
C SER A 144 2.06 -23.31 88.21
N LYS A 145 1.83 -24.45 88.87
CA LYS A 145 1.72 -25.77 88.22
C LYS A 145 0.49 -25.87 87.31
N SER A 146 -0.65 -25.35 87.75
CA SER A 146 -1.88 -25.28 86.95
C SER A 146 -1.68 -24.44 85.69
N GLU A 147 -1.04 -23.28 85.83
CA GLU A 147 -0.73 -22.39 84.72
C GLU A 147 0.26 -23.04 83.75
N TYR A 148 1.28 -23.75 84.25
CA TYR A 148 2.22 -24.49 83.41
C TYR A 148 1.55 -25.61 82.60
N ILE A 149 0.63 -26.37 83.21
CA ILE A 149 -0.15 -27.40 82.52
C ILE A 149 -1.02 -26.78 81.41
N GLN A 150 -1.66 -25.64 81.69
CA GLN A 150 -2.47 -24.94 80.70
C GLN A 150 -1.62 -24.39 79.55
N GLN A 151 -0.45 -23.82 79.84
CA GLN A 151 0.49 -23.35 78.81
C GLN A 151 0.94 -24.49 77.89
N ILE A 152 1.23 -25.68 78.45
CA ILE A 152 1.57 -26.87 77.67
C ILE A 152 0.42 -27.27 76.74
N SER A 153 -0.80 -27.36 77.26
CA SER A 153 -1.96 -27.74 76.46
C SER A 153 -2.23 -26.73 75.33
N ASN A 154 -2.06 -25.44 75.61
CA ASN A 154 -2.22 -24.38 74.62
C ASN A 154 -1.12 -24.47 73.54
N TYR A 155 0.12 -24.73 73.94
CA TYR A 155 1.24 -24.93 73.01
C TYR A 155 0.99 -26.12 72.06
N ASP A 156 0.58 -27.27 72.59
CA ASP A 156 0.30 -28.46 71.79
C ASP A 156 -0.86 -28.21 70.81
N HIS A 157 -1.91 -27.49 71.23
CA HIS A 157 -3.02 -27.12 70.35
C HIS A 157 -2.60 -26.14 69.25
N GLN A 158 -1.80 -25.12 69.60
CA GLN A 158 -1.29 -24.14 68.65
C GLN A 158 -0.41 -24.81 67.59
N LYS A 159 0.47 -25.74 67.97
CA LYS A 159 1.32 -26.46 67.01
C LYS A 159 0.55 -27.35 66.05
N MET A 160 -0.53 -27.99 66.51
CA MET A 160 -1.42 -28.75 65.62
C MET A 160 -2.16 -27.83 64.62
N GLN A 161 -2.53 -26.64 65.05
CA GLN A 161 -3.22 -25.68 64.20
C GLN A 161 -2.28 -25.06 63.14
N GLU A 162 -1.07 -24.64 63.55
CA GLU A 162 -0.03 -24.13 62.64
C GLU A 162 0.28 -25.15 61.52
N LEU A 163 0.39 -26.44 61.86
CA LEU A 163 0.62 -27.52 60.88
C LEU A 163 -0.54 -27.67 59.89
N SER A 164 -1.78 -27.61 60.38
CA SER A 164 -2.98 -27.73 59.56
C SER A 164 -3.12 -26.57 58.58
N ASP A 165 -2.90 -25.34 59.06
CA ASP A 165 -3.05 -24.11 58.26
C ASP A 165 -1.96 -24.01 57.17
N LEU A 166 -0.74 -24.44 57.49
CA LEU A 166 0.38 -24.48 56.54
C LEU A 166 0.14 -25.47 55.40
N LEU A 167 -0.39 -26.67 55.70
CA LEU A 167 -0.78 -27.65 54.67
C LEU A 167 -1.90 -27.15 53.76
N ALA A 168 -2.89 -26.46 54.31
CA ALA A 168 -4.01 -25.95 53.54
C ALA A 168 -3.57 -24.83 52.57
N SER A 169 -2.81 -23.86 53.07
CA SER A 169 -2.33 -22.72 52.27
C SER A 169 -1.38 -23.13 51.13
N LEU A 170 -0.47 -24.06 51.39
CA LEU A 170 0.45 -24.62 50.39
C LEU A 170 -0.31 -25.29 49.24
N LYS A 171 -1.31 -26.13 49.56
CA LYS A 171 -2.06 -26.85 48.53
C LYS A 171 -2.87 -25.88 47.66
N GLU A 172 -3.39 -24.81 48.26
CA GLU A 172 -4.10 -23.75 47.53
C GLU A 172 -3.16 -22.96 46.61
N THR A 173 -1.97 -22.57 47.08
CA THR A 173 -1.01 -21.83 46.25
C THR A 173 -0.49 -22.67 45.08
N GLN A 174 -0.19 -23.95 45.30
CA GLN A 174 0.23 -24.86 44.22
C GLN A 174 -0.87 -25.01 43.16
N ALA A 175 -2.10 -25.27 43.58
CA ALA A 175 -3.23 -25.41 42.66
C ALA A 175 -3.47 -24.14 41.83
N LYS A 176 -3.31 -22.96 42.46
CA LYS A 176 -3.44 -21.67 41.78
C LYS A 176 -2.33 -21.44 40.76
N LEU A 177 -1.07 -21.75 41.09
CA LEU A 177 0.05 -21.63 40.14
C LEU A 177 -0.11 -22.57 38.95
N GLU A 178 -0.51 -23.83 39.19
CA GLU A 178 -0.76 -24.80 38.11
C GLU A 178 -1.88 -24.33 37.18
N GLN A 179 -2.95 -23.74 37.74
CA GLN A 179 -4.03 -23.15 36.94
C GLN A 179 -3.55 -21.95 36.11
N GLU A 180 -2.85 -20.99 36.74
CA GLU A 180 -2.31 -19.81 36.05
C GLU A 180 -1.33 -20.21 34.92
N MET A 181 -0.51 -21.24 35.14
CA MET A 181 0.39 -21.77 34.11
C MET A 181 -0.37 -22.40 32.95
N ALA A 182 -1.40 -23.21 33.24
CA ALA A 182 -2.24 -23.81 32.21
C ALA A 182 -2.93 -22.74 31.36
N GLU A 183 -3.47 -21.69 31.99
CA GLU A 183 -4.07 -20.54 31.30
C GLU A 183 -3.04 -19.81 30.41
N LEU A 184 -1.82 -19.56 30.92
CA LEU A 184 -0.76 -18.92 30.14
C LEU A 184 -0.30 -19.76 28.95
N VAL A 185 -0.18 -21.09 29.09
CA VAL A 185 0.16 -21.98 27.97
C VAL A 185 -0.94 -21.95 26.91
N THR A 186 -2.21 -21.96 27.31
CA THR A 186 -3.32 -21.85 26.33
C THR A 186 -3.29 -20.50 25.60
N LEU A 187 -3.01 -19.40 26.31
CA LEU A 187 -2.86 -18.08 25.70
C LEU A 187 -1.66 -18.02 24.75
N LYS A 188 -0.54 -18.70 25.08
CA LYS A 188 0.62 -18.81 24.19
C LYS A 188 0.25 -19.52 22.89
N ASP A 189 -0.42 -20.65 22.99
CA ASP A 189 -0.83 -21.45 21.82
C ASP A 189 -1.83 -20.69 20.94
N ASP A 190 -2.80 -19.99 21.54
CA ASP A 190 -3.76 -19.16 20.81
C ASP A 190 -3.06 -17.98 20.12
N ALA A 191 -2.15 -17.29 20.80
CA ALA A 191 -1.37 -16.20 20.21
C ALA A 191 -0.46 -16.68 19.07
N SER A 192 0.17 -17.86 19.22
CA SER A 192 0.98 -18.48 18.17
C SER A 192 0.14 -18.82 16.94
N ARG A 193 -1.05 -19.39 17.12
CA ARG A 193 -1.97 -19.67 16.01
C ARG A 193 -2.43 -18.40 15.30
N GLU A 194 -2.66 -17.33 16.04
CA GLU A 194 -3.03 -16.04 15.45
C GLU A 194 -1.88 -15.48 14.61
N ALA A 195 -0.63 -15.56 15.10
CA ALA A 195 0.56 -15.19 14.35
C ALA A 195 0.74 -16.02 13.06
N ASP A 196 0.56 -17.35 13.13
CA ASP A 196 0.63 -18.22 11.95
C ASP A 196 -0.45 -17.89 10.91
N ASN A 197 -1.67 -17.57 11.35
CA ASN A 197 -2.75 -17.13 10.46
C ASN A 197 -2.40 -15.81 9.77
N PHE A 198 -1.84 -14.83 10.50
CA PHE A 198 -1.41 -13.57 9.89
C PHE A 198 -0.26 -13.77 8.91
N ALA A 199 0.72 -14.63 9.24
CA ALA A 199 1.81 -14.97 8.32
C ALA A 199 1.30 -15.61 7.03
N ALA A 200 0.31 -16.51 7.12
CA ALA A 200 -0.32 -17.12 5.95
C ALA A 200 -1.06 -16.09 5.07
N LEU A 201 -1.84 -15.19 5.69
CA LEU A 201 -2.53 -14.12 4.98
C LEU A 201 -1.56 -13.15 4.31
N LEU A 202 -0.43 -12.86 4.98
CA LEU A 202 0.61 -11.96 4.46
C LEU A 202 1.31 -12.59 3.24
N SER A 203 1.58 -13.90 3.28
CA SER A 203 2.08 -14.65 2.12
C SER A 203 1.08 -14.68 0.96
N GLN A 204 -0.21 -14.81 1.25
CA GLN A 204 -1.26 -14.77 0.22
C GLN A 204 -1.33 -13.37 -0.41
N CYS A 205 -1.34 -12.32 0.42
CA CYS A 205 -1.37 -10.94 -0.02
C CYS A 205 -0.15 -10.60 -0.89
N GLN A 206 1.04 -11.10 -0.53
CA GLN A 206 2.25 -10.96 -1.35
C GLN A 206 2.08 -11.61 -2.73
N THR A 207 1.53 -12.82 -2.78
CA THR A 207 1.30 -13.53 -4.05
C THR A 207 0.29 -12.79 -4.94
N GLU A 208 -0.76 -12.24 -4.34
CA GLU A 208 -1.75 -11.43 -5.07
C GLU A 208 -1.17 -10.08 -5.53
N LEU A 209 -0.27 -9.48 -4.75
CA LEU A 209 0.48 -8.28 -5.13
C LEU A 209 1.38 -8.55 -6.35
N ASP A 210 2.15 -9.63 -6.31
CA ASP A 210 3.03 -10.02 -7.42
C ASP A 210 2.20 -10.28 -8.68
N THR A 211 1.11 -11.04 -8.57
CA THR A 211 0.19 -11.32 -9.69
C THR A 211 -0.45 -10.04 -10.25
N THR A 212 -0.86 -9.11 -9.38
CA THR A 212 -1.44 -7.82 -9.80
C THR A 212 -0.38 -6.95 -10.45
N SER A 213 0.86 -6.97 -9.96
CA SER A 213 1.99 -6.26 -10.56
C SER A 213 2.28 -6.78 -11.97
N ASP A 214 2.31 -8.10 -12.17
CA ASP A 214 2.52 -8.71 -13.48
C ASP A 214 1.41 -8.31 -14.46
N SER A 215 0.15 -8.37 -14.02
CA SER A 215 -0.99 -7.97 -14.86
C SER A 215 -1.04 -6.47 -15.17
N ILE A 216 -0.52 -5.61 -14.29
CA ILE A 216 -0.28 -4.19 -14.60
C ILE A 216 0.76 -4.06 -15.71
N THR A 217 1.90 -4.77 -15.60
CA THR A 217 2.95 -4.67 -16.64
C THR A 217 2.50 -5.16 -18.00
N ASP A 218 1.70 -6.24 -18.04
CA ASP A 218 1.10 -6.75 -19.28
C ASP A 218 0.11 -5.74 -19.89
N ALA A 219 -0.75 -5.14 -19.06
CA ALA A 219 -1.71 -4.12 -19.50
C ALA A 219 -1.01 -2.85 -20.00
N GLU A 220 0.07 -2.40 -19.34
CA GLU A 220 0.88 -1.26 -19.79
C GLU A 220 1.56 -1.53 -21.13
N ALA A 221 2.05 -2.76 -21.34
CA ALA A 221 2.66 -3.15 -22.61
C ALA A 221 1.62 -3.15 -23.75
N LEU A 222 0.41 -3.66 -23.50
CA LEU A 222 -0.70 -3.64 -24.46
C LEU A 222 -1.15 -2.21 -24.78
N ALA A 223 -1.30 -1.35 -23.77
CA ALA A 223 -1.63 0.06 -23.97
C ALA A 223 -0.59 0.76 -24.86
N LEU A 224 0.70 0.51 -24.61
CA LEU A 224 1.79 1.07 -25.41
C LEU A 224 1.81 0.53 -26.84
N GLU A 225 1.39 -0.71 -27.06
CA GLU A 225 1.23 -1.27 -28.40
C GLU A 225 0.09 -0.59 -29.18
N TYR A 226 -1.07 -0.40 -28.54
CA TYR A 226 -2.19 0.34 -29.14
C TYR A 226 -1.84 1.81 -29.41
N GLU A 227 -1.13 2.48 -28.49
CA GLU A 227 -0.64 3.84 -28.72
C GLU A 227 0.26 3.94 -29.96
N LYS A 228 1.18 2.98 -30.15
CA LYS A 228 2.04 2.93 -31.34
C LYS A 228 1.25 2.68 -32.62
N GLN A 229 0.24 1.82 -32.58
CA GLN A 229 -0.61 1.56 -33.74
C GLN A 229 -1.39 2.82 -34.15
N ILE A 230 -1.97 3.52 -33.17
CA ILE A 230 -2.67 4.79 -33.39
C ILE A 230 -1.70 5.84 -33.96
N GLU A 231 -0.49 5.95 -33.43
CA GLU A 231 0.53 6.89 -33.90
C GLU A 231 0.96 6.61 -35.36
N GLN A 232 1.19 5.34 -35.70
CA GLN A 232 1.52 4.93 -37.07
C GLN A 232 0.38 5.25 -38.06
N GLU A 233 -0.86 4.94 -37.68
CA GLU A 233 -2.02 5.22 -38.53
C GLU A 233 -2.23 6.74 -38.73
N MET A 234 -1.99 7.52 -37.69
CA MET A 234 -2.02 8.99 -37.73
C MET A 234 -0.97 9.57 -38.67
N LEU A 235 0.27 9.07 -38.63
CA LEU A 235 1.34 9.46 -39.55
C LEU A 235 1.00 9.13 -41.01
N GLU A 236 0.48 7.93 -41.27
CA GLU A 236 0.06 7.53 -42.62
C GLU A 236 -1.08 8.41 -43.15
N ARG A 237 -2.00 8.82 -42.28
CA ARG A 237 -3.09 9.73 -42.64
C ARG A 237 -2.56 11.13 -42.98
N GLN A 238 -1.69 11.70 -42.14
CA GLN A 238 -1.07 13.00 -42.40
C GLN A 238 -0.30 13.00 -43.73
N ARG A 239 0.41 11.90 -44.03
CA ARG A 239 1.10 11.72 -45.30
C ARG A 239 0.13 11.71 -46.50
N ARG A 240 -0.98 10.98 -46.41
CA ARG A 240 -2.02 10.97 -47.45
C ARG A 240 -2.63 12.35 -47.68
N GLU A 241 -2.88 13.12 -46.62
CA GLU A 241 -3.39 14.48 -46.72
C GLU A 241 -2.37 15.43 -47.37
N MET A 242 -1.08 15.32 -47.04
CA MET A 242 0.00 16.07 -47.67
C MET A 242 0.15 15.75 -49.17
N GLU A 243 0.13 14.47 -49.53
CA GLU A 243 0.17 14.04 -50.94
C GLU A 243 -1.05 14.53 -51.73
N ALA A 244 -2.24 14.53 -51.11
CA ALA A 244 -3.47 15.08 -51.71
C ALA A 244 -3.42 16.60 -51.89
N LEU A 245 -2.88 17.33 -50.91
CA LEU A 245 -2.66 18.78 -51.00
C LEU A 245 -1.65 19.13 -52.10
N GLU A 246 -0.57 18.38 -52.23
CA GLU A 246 0.44 18.59 -53.27
C GLU A 246 -0.11 18.26 -54.67
N ALA A 247 -0.92 17.20 -54.79
CA ALA A 247 -1.62 16.85 -56.03
C ALA A 247 -2.66 17.91 -56.42
N ALA A 248 -3.42 18.44 -55.46
CA ALA A 248 -4.34 19.55 -55.68
C ALA A 248 -3.61 20.82 -56.12
N ARG A 249 -2.46 21.13 -55.52
CA ARG A 249 -1.61 22.26 -55.92
C ARG A 249 -1.10 22.11 -57.36
N LYS A 250 -0.63 20.93 -57.75
CA LYS A 250 -0.19 20.63 -59.13
C LYS A 250 -1.34 20.74 -60.14
N ALA A 251 -2.53 20.25 -59.80
CA ALA A 251 -3.72 20.38 -60.66
C ALA A 251 -4.16 21.84 -60.82
N GLN A 252 -4.01 22.66 -59.78
CA GLN A 252 -4.33 24.09 -59.81
C GLN A 252 -3.30 24.89 -60.62
N GLU A 253 -2.01 24.57 -60.49
CA GLU A 253 -0.93 25.14 -61.33
C GLU A 253 -1.08 24.78 -62.83
N GLU A 254 -1.61 23.59 -63.16
CA GLU A 254 -1.94 23.20 -64.53
C GLU A 254 -3.19 23.91 -65.08
N ALA A 255 -4.20 24.13 -64.24
CA ALA A 255 -5.39 24.93 -64.60
C ALA A 255 -5.05 26.41 -64.83
N ASP A 256 -4.14 26.98 -64.03
CA ASP A 256 -3.67 28.36 -64.19
C ASP A 256 -2.79 28.55 -65.44
N LYS A 257 -2.07 27.51 -65.88
CA LYS A 257 -1.37 27.51 -67.18
C LYS A 257 -2.31 27.44 -68.39
N ALA A 258 -3.50 26.87 -68.25
CA ALA A 258 -4.51 26.85 -69.31
C ALA A 258 -5.27 28.19 -69.45
N ASN A 259 -5.34 29.00 -68.37
CA ASN A 259 -6.02 30.30 -68.37
C ASN A 259 -5.12 31.49 -68.75
N ASN A 260 -3.81 31.31 -68.92
CA ASN A 260 -2.91 32.39 -69.34
C ASN A 260 -2.74 32.45 -70.87
N SER A 261 -3.85 32.61 -71.58
CA SER A 261 -3.89 33.07 -72.97
C SER A 261 -4.86 34.24 -73.10
N GLY A 262 -4.55 35.33 -72.40
CA GLY A 262 -5.20 36.63 -72.61
C GLY A 262 -5.37 37.42 -71.33
N ASN A 263 -4.34 38.20 -70.95
CA ASN A 263 -4.45 39.67 -70.90
C ASN A 263 -3.12 40.26 -70.41
N SER A 264 -2.57 41.18 -71.21
CA SER A 264 -1.35 41.94 -70.91
C SER A 264 -1.74 43.37 -70.54
N SER A 265 -1.48 43.81 -69.31
CA SER A 265 -0.94 45.16 -69.02
C SER A 265 -0.75 45.44 -67.52
N ASN A 266 0.52 45.58 -67.14
CA ASN A 266 1.10 46.68 -66.34
C ASN A 266 0.60 46.97 -64.91
N THR A 267 1.43 46.71 -63.88
CA THR A 267 2.25 47.74 -63.17
C THR A 267 2.71 47.25 -61.78
N GLY A 268 4.03 47.11 -61.62
CA GLY A 268 4.87 47.45 -60.44
C GLY A 268 4.46 47.08 -59.01
N GLY A 269 5.24 46.20 -58.36
CA GLY A 269 5.24 46.04 -56.91
C GLY A 269 6.11 44.89 -56.40
N ASN A 270 7.35 45.21 -56.06
CA ASN A 270 8.36 44.40 -55.37
C ASN A 270 7.78 43.33 -54.41
N SER A 271 8.08 42.05 -54.62
CA SER A 271 7.75 40.96 -53.70
C SER A 271 9.00 40.12 -53.43
N SER A 272 9.67 40.52 -52.35
CA SER A 272 10.63 39.73 -51.59
C SER A 272 9.94 38.49 -51.03
N SER A 273 10.63 37.35 -51.11
CA SER A 273 10.29 36.09 -50.46
C SER A 273 9.78 36.30 -49.03
N GLY A 274 8.51 35.95 -48.80
CA GLY A 274 7.89 35.96 -47.48
C GLY A 274 8.12 34.64 -46.78
N SER A 275 9.21 34.51 -46.03
CA SER A 275 9.23 33.62 -44.87
C SER A 275 8.30 34.23 -43.83
N ALA A 276 7.32 33.45 -43.36
CA ALA A 276 6.38 33.84 -42.33
C ALA A 276 7.14 34.27 -41.06
N MET A 277 7.16 35.58 -40.82
CA MET A 277 7.74 36.18 -39.62
C MET A 277 6.66 36.17 -38.54
N VAL A 278 6.86 35.37 -37.49
CA VAL A 278 6.01 35.36 -36.29
C VAL A 278 6.02 36.77 -35.67
N ASP A 279 4.83 37.34 -35.46
CA ASP A 279 4.68 38.68 -34.88
C ASP A 279 5.04 38.66 -33.39
N GLN A 280 6.20 39.25 -33.04
CA GLN A 280 6.72 39.31 -31.67
C GLN A 280 5.76 39.99 -30.68
N ASN A 281 4.82 40.83 -31.15
CA ASN A 281 3.83 41.46 -30.27
C ASN A 281 2.66 40.52 -29.90
N ALA A 282 2.30 39.57 -30.78
CA ALA A 282 1.34 38.52 -30.46
C ALA A 282 1.93 37.54 -29.44
N LEU A 283 3.19 37.16 -29.63
CA LEU A 283 3.94 36.30 -28.70
C LEU A 283 4.01 36.89 -27.28
N ASN A 284 4.32 38.19 -27.15
CA ASN A 284 4.39 38.88 -25.85
C ASN A 284 3.04 39.04 -25.12
N ASN A 285 1.92 39.00 -25.84
CA ASN A 285 0.58 39.04 -25.25
C ASN A 285 0.09 37.66 -24.81
N VAL A 286 0.53 36.60 -25.49
CA VAL A 286 0.30 35.20 -25.08
C VAL A 286 1.06 34.90 -23.78
N LEU A 287 2.36 35.25 -23.71
CA LEU A 287 3.27 34.94 -22.59
C LEU A 287 2.90 35.59 -21.24
N LYS A 288 2.00 36.58 -21.19
CA LYS A 288 1.67 37.34 -19.96
C LYS A 288 0.41 36.89 -19.21
N ASN A 289 -0.39 35.98 -19.76
CA ASN A 289 -1.70 35.61 -19.21
C ASN A 289 -1.88 34.10 -18.98
N HIS A 290 -0.84 33.37 -18.63
CA HIS A 290 -0.93 31.92 -18.38
C HIS A 290 -1.39 31.60 -16.96
N THR A 291 -2.44 30.78 -16.85
CA THR A 291 -2.93 30.31 -15.55
C THR A 291 -2.11 29.10 -15.06
N ALA A 292 -2.25 28.74 -13.78
CA ALA A 292 -1.65 27.50 -13.28
C ALA A 292 -2.13 26.25 -14.04
N GLU A 293 -3.33 26.31 -14.61
CA GLU A 293 -3.90 25.26 -15.46
C GLU A 293 -3.19 25.17 -16.81
N ASP A 294 -2.84 26.31 -17.43
CA ASP A 294 -2.06 26.33 -18.68
C ASP A 294 -0.66 25.72 -18.50
N VAL A 295 -0.02 25.99 -17.36
CA VAL A 295 1.28 25.40 -17.02
C VAL A 295 1.15 23.88 -16.86
N ALA A 296 0.12 23.42 -16.16
CA ALA A 296 -0.13 21.99 -15.95
C ALA A 296 -0.43 21.27 -17.26
N MET A 297 -1.24 21.88 -18.14
CA MET A 297 -1.54 21.33 -19.47
C MET A 297 -0.31 21.28 -20.37
N LEU A 298 0.50 22.36 -20.41
CA LEU A 298 1.72 22.38 -21.21
C LEU A 298 2.76 21.38 -20.68
N ALA A 299 2.89 21.26 -19.36
CA ALA A 299 3.80 20.29 -18.75
C ALA A 299 3.36 18.85 -19.02
N ALA A 300 2.05 18.57 -18.95
CA ALA A 300 1.49 17.26 -19.25
C ALA A 300 1.72 16.87 -20.71
N ILE A 301 1.52 17.79 -21.67
CA ILE A 301 1.75 17.47 -23.08
C ILE A 301 3.24 17.31 -23.41
N ILE A 302 4.12 18.13 -22.81
CA ILE A 302 5.59 17.96 -22.95
C ILE A 302 6.03 16.61 -22.41
N GLU A 303 5.47 16.15 -21.28
CA GLU A 303 5.78 14.82 -20.78
C GLU A 303 5.25 13.73 -21.71
N CYS A 304 4.04 13.90 -22.24
CA CYS A 304 3.46 12.92 -23.14
C CYS A 304 4.28 12.77 -24.43
N GLU A 305 4.77 13.86 -25.00
CA GLU A 305 5.46 13.89 -26.30
C GLU A 305 6.99 13.74 -26.17
N ALA A 306 7.59 14.30 -25.12
CA ALA A 306 9.05 14.42 -24.97
C ALA A 306 9.55 14.01 -23.58
N GLY A 307 8.79 13.22 -22.81
CA GLY A 307 9.13 12.82 -21.44
C GLY A 307 10.53 12.19 -21.30
N ASN A 308 10.95 11.39 -22.29
CA ASN A 308 12.24 10.70 -22.34
C ASN A 308 13.34 11.48 -23.09
N GLN A 309 13.03 12.68 -23.61
CA GLN A 309 13.99 13.50 -24.36
C GLN A 309 14.86 14.37 -23.44
N SER A 310 15.93 14.94 -24.01
CA SER A 310 16.76 15.93 -23.33
C SER A 310 15.92 17.16 -22.90
N TYR A 311 16.42 17.93 -21.94
CA TYR A 311 15.74 19.15 -21.52
C TYR A 311 15.54 20.13 -22.70
N GLU A 312 16.49 20.18 -23.64
CA GLU A 312 16.37 20.95 -24.88
C GLU A 312 15.23 20.44 -25.79
N GLY A 313 15.07 19.12 -25.91
CA GLY A 313 13.95 18.51 -26.66
C GLY A 313 12.59 18.79 -26.02
N LYS A 314 12.52 18.79 -24.68
CA LYS A 314 11.32 19.17 -23.91
C LYS A 314 10.94 20.63 -24.15
N CYS A 315 11.92 21.54 -24.10
CA CYS A 315 11.70 22.95 -24.44
C CYS A 315 11.31 23.15 -25.92
N ALA A 316 11.81 22.31 -26.82
CA ALA A 316 11.50 22.41 -28.26
C ALA A 316 10.05 22.02 -28.56
N VAL A 317 9.54 20.94 -27.97
CA VAL A 317 8.11 20.58 -28.08
C VAL A 317 7.22 21.66 -27.47
N GLY A 318 7.59 22.18 -26.29
CA GLY A 318 6.88 23.31 -25.68
C GLY A 318 6.87 24.56 -26.58
N SER A 319 8.01 24.86 -27.22
CA SER A 319 8.17 26.00 -28.14
C SER A 319 7.23 25.89 -29.34
N VAL A 320 7.03 24.69 -29.90
CA VAL A 320 6.07 24.46 -30.99
C VAL A 320 4.65 24.82 -30.57
N VAL A 321 4.22 24.43 -29.36
CA VAL A 321 2.88 24.77 -28.83
C VAL A 321 2.71 26.28 -28.76
N ILE A 322 3.69 27.01 -28.21
CA ILE A 322 3.62 28.47 -28.10
C ILE A 322 3.68 29.16 -29.47
N ASN A 323 4.52 28.68 -30.39
CA ASN A 323 4.58 29.20 -31.76
C ASN A 323 3.24 29.03 -32.48
N ARG A 324 2.54 27.91 -32.27
CA ARG A 324 1.19 27.69 -32.78
C ARG A 324 0.20 28.67 -32.18
N VAL A 325 0.23 28.90 -30.86
CA VAL A 325 -0.66 29.89 -30.21
C VAL A 325 -0.44 31.31 -30.76
N ALA A 326 0.80 31.63 -31.18
CA ALA A 326 1.15 32.91 -31.77
C ALA A 326 0.85 33.02 -33.29
N ASP A 327 0.55 31.92 -33.98
CA ASP A 327 0.29 31.89 -35.41
C ASP A 327 -1.23 31.99 -35.70
N PRO A 328 -1.69 32.93 -36.55
CA PRO A 328 -3.11 33.12 -36.86
C PRO A 328 -3.84 31.90 -37.46
N ARG A 329 -3.10 30.87 -37.92
CA ARG A 329 -3.66 29.65 -38.49
C ARG A 329 -4.15 28.66 -37.43
N PHE A 330 -3.73 28.81 -36.18
CA PHE A 330 -4.12 27.93 -35.08
C PHE A 330 -4.97 28.67 -34.05
N ALA A 331 -5.46 27.93 -33.05
CA ALA A 331 -6.18 28.51 -31.93
C ALA A 331 -5.27 29.46 -31.12
N ASN A 332 -5.83 30.56 -30.63
CA ASN A 332 -5.13 31.58 -29.85
C ASN A 332 -4.99 31.23 -28.35
N SER A 333 -5.10 29.94 -27.98
CA SER A 333 -4.97 29.47 -26.60
C SER A 333 -4.26 28.11 -26.53
N ILE A 334 -3.53 27.86 -25.43
CA ILE A 334 -2.79 26.60 -25.21
C ILE A 334 -3.76 25.42 -25.23
N SER A 335 -4.89 25.53 -24.52
CA SER A 335 -5.95 24.52 -24.54
C SER A 335 -6.49 24.26 -25.94
N GLY A 336 -6.75 25.32 -26.73
CA GLY A 336 -7.24 25.17 -28.11
C GLY A 336 -6.23 24.51 -29.05
N VAL A 337 -4.93 24.72 -28.84
CA VAL A 337 -3.87 24.06 -29.62
C VAL A 337 -3.68 22.60 -29.20
N ILE A 338 -3.77 22.30 -27.91
CA ILE A 338 -3.61 20.94 -27.37
C ILE A 338 -4.80 20.06 -27.76
N TYR A 339 -6.04 20.56 -27.61
CA TYR A 339 -7.26 19.82 -27.96
C TYR A 339 -7.65 19.92 -29.44
N ALA A 340 -6.83 20.58 -30.27
CA ALA A 340 -7.08 20.60 -31.70
C ALA A 340 -7.09 19.14 -32.22
N PRO A 341 -8.08 18.77 -33.04
CA PRO A 341 -8.21 17.41 -33.54
C PRO A 341 -6.95 17.04 -34.33
N TYR A 342 -6.42 15.83 -34.06
CA TYR A 342 -5.27 15.24 -34.75
C TYR A 342 -3.91 15.92 -34.48
N GLN A 343 -3.84 16.78 -33.47
CA GLN A 343 -2.67 17.63 -33.24
C GLN A 343 -1.64 17.07 -32.26
N PHE A 344 -2.10 16.25 -31.31
CA PHE A 344 -1.30 15.49 -30.34
C PHE A 344 -1.97 14.14 -30.07
N SER A 345 -1.29 13.02 -30.35
CA SER A 345 -1.86 11.67 -30.12
C SER A 345 -2.22 11.40 -28.65
N PRO A 346 -1.44 11.88 -27.65
CA PRO A 346 -1.71 11.63 -26.25
C PRO A 346 -3.00 12.26 -25.73
N VAL A 347 -3.51 13.31 -26.41
CA VAL A 347 -4.74 14.00 -26.04
C VAL A 347 -5.97 13.20 -26.45
N ALA A 348 -5.93 12.60 -27.64
CA ALA A 348 -6.98 11.69 -28.10
C ALA A 348 -6.97 10.38 -27.30
N SER A 349 -5.78 9.89 -26.92
CA SER A 349 -5.58 8.61 -26.22
C SER A 349 -5.98 8.58 -24.73
N GLY A 350 -6.38 9.71 -24.14
CA GLY A 350 -6.65 9.82 -22.69
C GLY A 350 -5.42 9.89 -21.79
N ARG A 351 -4.22 9.52 -22.28
CA ARG A 351 -2.94 9.61 -21.54
C ARG A 351 -2.64 11.03 -21.06
N PHE A 352 -2.97 12.04 -21.85
CA PHE A 352 -2.88 13.44 -21.43
C PHE A 352 -3.68 13.72 -20.15
N ALA A 353 -4.91 13.20 -20.05
CA ALA A 353 -5.76 13.39 -18.87
C ALA A 353 -5.19 12.67 -17.64
N ILE A 354 -4.61 11.48 -17.82
CA ILE A 354 -3.93 10.72 -16.74
C ILE A 354 -2.72 11.50 -16.23
N VAL A 355 -1.86 11.99 -17.12
CA VAL A 355 -0.66 12.77 -16.75
C VAL A 355 -1.06 14.10 -16.10
N LEU A 356 -2.12 14.74 -16.60
CA LEU A 356 -2.64 15.98 -16.03
C LEU A 356 -3.19 15.77 -14.61
N ALA A 357 -3.93 14.68 -14.37
CA ALA A 357 -4.47 14.34 -13.05
C ALA A 357 -3.38 13.90 -12.06
N ARG A 358 -2.38 13.14 -12.53
CA ARG A 358 -1.22 12.71 -11.73
C ARG A 358 -0.26 13.86 -11.41
N GLY A 359 -0.19 14.85 -12.29
CA GLY A 359 0.86 15.85 -12.31
C GLY A 359 2.06 15.38 -13.13
N ALA A 360 2.60 16.31 -13.92
CA ALA A 360 3.74 16.05 -14.78
C ALA A 360 5.07 16.01 -13.99
N ASN A 361 6.05 15.29 -14.53
CA ASN A 361 7.40 15.19 -13.97
C ASN A 361 8.04 16.59 -13.82
N ALA A 362 8.76 16.83 -12.72
CA ALA A 362 9.43 18.08 -12.41
C ALA A 362 10.25 18.67 -13.56
N ALA A 363 10.94 17.83 -14.34
CA ALA A 363 11.72 18.30 -15.50
C ALA A 363 10.83 18.84 -16.64
N CYS A 364 9.66 18.25 -16.88
CA CYS A 364 8.71 18.70 -17.88
C CYS A 364 7.96 19.95 -17.42
N THR A 365 7.63 20.03 -16.13
CA THR A 365 7.04 21.21 -15.50
C THR A 365 7.98 22.42 -15.56
N GLN A 366 9.28 22.21 -15.30
CA GLN A 366 10.27 23.26 -15.42
C GLN A 366 10.41 23.74 -16.88
N ALA A 367 10.51 22.81 -17.83
CA ALA A 367 10.56 23.15 -19.26
C ALA A 367 9.33 23.94 -19.73
N ALA A 368 8.13 23.57 -19.26
CA ALA A 368 6.89 24.31 -19.54
C ALA A 368 6.96 25.75 -19.00
N ILE A 369 7.39 25.92 -17.74
CA ILE A 369 7.54 27.25 -17.12
C ILE A 369 8.54 28.11 -17.91
N ASP A 370 9.68 27.54 -18.30
CA ASP A 370 10.72 28.30 -19.00
C ASP A 370 10.27 28.73 -20.40
N VAL A 371 9.59 27.84 -21.13
CA VAL A 371 8.96 28.16 -22.42
C VAL A 371 7.89 29.26 -22.29
N LEU A 372 7.04 29.18 -21.26
CA LEU A 372 6.02 30.20 -20.97
C LEU A 372 6.62 31.54 -20.50
N ASN A 373 7.84 31.51 -19.94
CA ASN A 373 8.61 32.72 -19.62
C ASN A 373 9.38 33.29 -20.84
N GLY A 374 9.21 32.69 -22.02
CA GLY A 374 9.78 33.17 -23.29
C GLY A 374 11.08 32.48 -23.72
N HIS A 375 11.47 31.36 -23.09
CA HIS A 375 12.59 30.55 -23.54
C HIS A 375 12.18 29.66 -24.73
N ILE A 376 12.00 30.29 -25.90
CA ILE A 376 11.69 29.63 -27.17
C ILE A 376 13.00 29.25 -27.86
N ASN A 377 13.32 27.95 -27.87
CA ASN A 377 14.59 27.45 -28.43
C ASN A 377 14.50 27.04 -29.90
N ILE A 378 13.29 26.99 -30.47
CA ILE A 378 13.07 26.70 -31.89
C ILE A 378 11.89 27.49 -32.47
N ASN A 379 12.03 27.92 -33.73
CA ASN A 379 10.97 28.56 -34.51
C ASN A 379 10.38 27.58 -35.53
N ALA A 380 9.68 26.57 -35.03
CA ALA A 380 8.99 25.54 -35.81
C ALA A 380 7.52 25.46 -35.40
N LEU A 381 6.67 25.03 -36.34
CA LEU A 381 5.23 24.85 -36.12
C LEU A 381 4.85 23.37 -36.09
N TYR A 382 5.72 22.47 -36.54
CA TYR A 382 5.49 21.04 -36.56
C TYR A 382 6.71 20.28 -36.07
N PHE A 383 6.48 19.08 -35.55
CA PHE A 383 7.52 18.13 -35.19
C PHE A 383 7.01 16.70 -35.37
N HIS A 384 7.93 15.77 -35.58
CA HIS A 384 7.69 14.34 -35.47
C HIS A 384 8.98 13.62 -35.04
N VAL A 385 8.88 12.33 -34.77
CA VAL A 385 10.03 11.48 -34.47
C VAL A 385 10.96 11.42 -35.69
N TYR A 386 12.24 11.67 -35.46
CA TYR A 386 13.28 11.75 -36.49
C TYR A 386 13.48 10.39 -37.19
N ASP A 387 13.41 10.40 -38.52
CA ASP A 387 13.71 9.26 -39.38
C ASP A 387 14.77 9.63 -40.42
N SER A 388 15.97 9.06 -40.24
CA SER A 388 17.14 9.25 -41.12
C SER A 388 16.93 8.87 -42.60
N SER A 389 15.87 8.12 -42.92
CA SER A 389 15.56 7.69 -44.29
C SER A 389 14.67 8.67 -45.07
N VAL A 390 13.97 9.57 -44.38
CA VAL A 390 12.94 10.46 -44.95
C VAL A 390 13.29 11.93 -44.72
N ASP A 391 13.97 12.26 -43.62
CA ASP A 391 14.17 13.64 -43.18
C ASP A 391 15.40 14.28 -43.83
N VAL A 392 15.16 15.00 -44.94
CA VAL A 392 16.19 15.72 -45.71
C VAL A 392 16.25 17.22 -45.37
N GLY A 393 15.42 17.70 -44.44
CA GLY A 393 15.38 19.08 -43.95
C GLY A 393 14.65 19.21 -42.60
N GLY A 394 14.95 20.28 -41.85
CA GLY A 394 14.45 20.51 -40.48
C GLY A 394 15.58 20.65 -39.45
N THR A 395 15.24 21.11 -38.25
CA THR A 395 16.20 21.14 -37.12
C THR A 395 15.96 19.91 -36.24
N VAL A 396 16.98 19.09 -36.02
CA VAL A 396 16.89 17.87 -35.19
C VAL A 396 17.33 18.20 -33.76
N ILE A 397 16.48 17.93 -32.78
CA ILE A 397 16.76 18.10 -31.35
C ILE A 397 16.28 16.85 -30.62
N GLY A 398 17.22 16.09 -30.04
CA GLY A 398 16.92 14.77 -29.49
C GLY A 398 16.50 13.80 -30.60
N ASP A 399 15.45 13.02 -30.33
CA ASP A 399 14.87 12.08 -31.30
C ASP A 399 13.77 12.71 -32.16
N HIS A 400 13.63 14.04 -32.17
CA HIS A 400 12.60 14.74 -32.94
C HIS A 400 13.22 15.63 -34.02
N VAL A 401 12.53 15.73 -35.16
CA VAL A 401 12.78 16.75 -36.20
C VAL A 401 11.68 17.80 -36.17
N PHE A 402 12.06 19.06 -36.36
CA PHE A 402 11.19 20.23 -36.24
C PHE A 402 11.26 21.09 -37.51
N TYR A 403 10.11 21.57 -38.00
CA TYR A 403 9.99 22.37 -39.23
C TYR A 403 8.80 23.34 -39.29
#